data_AF-A0A437QIS0-F1
#
_entry.id   AF-A0A437QIS0-F1
#
_cell.length_a   1.000
_cell.length_b   1.000
_cell.length_c   1.000
_cell.angle_alpha   90.00
_cell.angle_beta   90.00
_cell.angle_gamma   90.00
#
_symmetry.space_group_name_H-M   'P 1'
#
loop_
_entity.id
_entity.type
_entity.pdbx_description
1 polymer ?
#
loop_
_entity_poly.entity_id
_entity_poly.type
_entity_poly.pdbx_seq_one_letter_code
_entity_poly.pdbx_strand_id
1 'polypeptide(L)'
;MKLLRHLHKAPLRVLRLQRRKSMIRIRFSMVRLKIALAQEKDETRQMLRIYQHYVTGDVSKTELARANAQLADVLRATGLGIFAVLPFAPITIPIIVKLGRKLGIEVLPSAFTPQGKRRAARIHRLRRSASARPPSLIGHKNPAATAEDEQ
;
A
#
# COMPACT_ATOMS: atom_id res chain seq x y z
N MET A 1 48.22 -2.44 8.25
CA MET A 1 46.86 -3.03 8.42
C MET A 1 45.71 -2.03 8.13
N LYS A 2 45.74 -1.23 7.03
CA LYS A 2 44.66 -0.26 6.70
C LYS A 2 43.84 -0.64 5.45
N LEU A 3 44.21 -1.70 4.72
CA LEU A 3 43.60 -2.09 3.44
C LEU A 3 42.19 -2.71 3.58
N LEU A 4 41.94 -3.53 4.62
CA LEU A 4 40.63 -4.15 4.87
C LEU A 4 39.48 -3.14 5.07
N ARG A 5 39.78 -1.90 5.47
CA ARG A 5 38.76 -0.88 5.76
C ARG A 5 38.13 -0.26 4.49
N HIS A 6 38.64 -0.54 3.30
CA HIS A 6 38.09 0.01 2.06
C HIS A 6 37.45 -1.04 1.15
N LEU A 7 37.86 -2.30 1.28
CA LEU A 7 37.28 -3.43 0.55
C LEU A 7 35.82 -3.73 0.93
N HIS A 8 35.34 -3.31 2.11
CA HIS A 8 33.93 -3.48 2.52
C HIS A 8 33.02 -2.32 2.07
N LYS A 9 33.55 -1.16 1.68
CA LYS A 9 32.72 0.00 1.26
C LYS A 9 32.12 -0.21 -0.13
N ALA A 10 32.88 -0.81 -1.05
CA ALA A 10 32.43 -1.16 -2.39
C ALA A 10 31.25 -2.16 -2.41
N PRO A 11 31.28 -3.30 -1.70
CA PRO A 11 30.18 -4.26 -1.69
C PRO A 11 28.92 -3.68 -1.04
N LEU A 12 29.03 -2.82 -0.02
CA LEU A 12 27.88 -2.12 0.56
C LEU A 12 27.21 -1.17 -0.44
N ARG A 13 28.00 -0.47 -1.27
CA ARG A 13 27.49 0.40 -2.33
C ARG A 13 26.79 -0.41 -3.42
N VAL A 14 27.39 -1.51 -3.86
CA VAL A 14 26.79 -2.44 -4.84
C VAL A 14 25.48 -3.01 -4.30
N LEU A 15 25.43 -3.43 -3.04
CA LEU A 15 24.22 -3.92 -2.39
C LEU A 15 23.10 -2.86 -2.40
N ARG A 16 23.42 -1.60 -2.09
CA ARG A 16 22.44 -0.49 -2.15
C ARG A 16 21.92 -0.26 -3.57
N LEU A 17 22.79 -0.29 -4.57
CA LEU A 17 22.42 -0.12 -5.99
C LEU A 17 21.57 -1.28 -6.50
N GLN A 18 21.95 -2.51 -6.17
CA GLN A 18 21.19 -3.73 -6.44
C GLN A 18 19.79 -3.64 -5.84
N ARG A 19 19.67 -3.23 -4.57
CA ARG A 19 18.37 -3.01 -3.91
C ARG A 19 17.52 -1.97 -4.64
N ARG A 20 18.10 -0.83 -5.06
CA ARG A 20 17.39 0.22 -5.81
C ARG A 20 16.88 -0.30 -7.15
N LYS A 21 17.73 -1.01 -7.92
CA LYS A 21 17.34 -1.63 -9.20
C LYS A 21 16.22 -2.65 -9.02
N SER A 22 16.32 -3.52 -8.02
CA SER A 22 15.30 -4.53 -7.74
C SER A 22 13.98 -3.91 -7.29
N MET A 23 13.99 -2.82 -6.50
CA MET A 23 12.76 -2.10 -6.15
C MET A 23 12.09 -1.44 -7.34
N ILE A 24 12.86 -0.90 -8.28
CA ILE A 24 12.31 -0.34 -9.53
C ILE A 24 11.62 -1.46 -10.34
N ARG A 25 12.27 -2.62 -10.48
CA ARG A 25 11.68 -3.77 -11.17
C ARG A 25 10.38 -4.23 -10.50
N ILE A 26 10.37 -4.35 -9.17
CA ILE A 26 9.17 -4.74 -8.43
C ILE A 26 8.05 -3.69 -8.59
N ARG A 27 8.37 -2.39 -8.60
CA ARG A 27 7.38 -1.34 -8.90
C ARG A 27 6.74 -1.52 -10.27
N PHE A 28 7.56 -1.73 -11.31
CA PHE A 28 7.04 -1.98 -12.66
C PHE A 28 6.15 -3.23 -12.71
N SER A 29 6.57 -4.31 -12.06
CA SER A 29 5.77 -5.53 -11.94
C SER A 29 4.45 -5.29 -11.21
N MET A 30 4.42 -4.47 -10.15
CA MET A 30 3.18 -4.10 -9.46
C MET A 30 2.25 -3.26 -10.34
N VAL A 31 2.79 -2.34 -11.15
CA VAL A 31 1.97 -1.56 -12.11
C VAL A 31 1.37 -2.49 -13.16
N ARG A 32 2.16 -3.42 -13.70
CA ARG A 32 1.66 -4.45 -14.63
C ARG A 32 0.60 -5.32 -13.99
N LEU A 33 0.80 -5.74 -12.74
CA LEU A 33 -0.19 -6.52 -12.00
C LEU A 33 -1.50 -5.78 -11.82
N LYS A 34 -1.45 -4.48 -11.51
CA LYS A 34 -2.65 -3.65 -11.43
C LYS A 34 -3.38 -3.59 -12.77
N ILE A 35 -2.67 -3.46 -13.88
CA ILE A 35 -3.26 -3.41 -15.23
C ILE A 35 -3.87 -4.78 -15.59
N ALA A 36 -3.13 -5.87 -15.38
CA ALA A 36 -3.59 -7.23 -15.64
C ALA A 36 -4.87 -7.56 -14.85
N LEU A 37 -4.88 -7.30 -13.54
CA LEU A 37 -6.07 -7.50 -12.70
C LEU A 37 -7.24 -6.58 -13.07
N ALA A 38 -6.99 -5.44 -13.72
CA ALA A 38 -8.02 -4.54 -14.21
C ALA A 38 -8.58 -4.95 -15.58
N GLN A 39 -7.84 -5.75 -16.36
CA GLN A 39 -8.23 -6.28 -17.66
C GLN A 39 -9.04 -7.58 -17.51
N GLU A 40 -8.58 -8.52 -16.68
CA GLU A 40 -9.17 -9.88 -16.51
C GLU A 40 -10.28 -9.95 -15.45
N LYS A 41 -11.19 -8.98 -15.50
CA LYS A 41 -12.04 -8.61 -14.35
C LYS A 41 -12.99 -9.71 -13.85
N ASP A 42 -13.64 -10.46 -14.72
CA ASP A 42 -14.72 -11.37 -14.28
C ASP A 42 -14.20 -12.68 -13.71
N GLU A 43 -13.22 -13.30 -14.36
CA GLU A 43 -12.57 -14.51 -13.85
C GLU A 43 -11.75 -14.21 -12.59
N THR A 44 -11.02 -13.09 -12.56
CA THR A 44 -10.28 -12.65 -11.37
C THR A 44 -11.20 -12.39 -10.18
N ARG A 45 -12.40 -11.81 -10.41
CA ARG A 45 -13.39 -11.62 -9.32
C ARG A 45 -13.85 -12.95 -8.76
N GLN A 46 -14.08 -13.94 -9.62
CA GLN A 46 -14.47 -15.28 -9.20
C GLN A 46 -13.34 -15.96 -8.41
N MET A 47 -12.10 -15.89 -8.90
CA MET A 47 -10.90 -16.33 -8.19
C MET A 47 -10.77 -15.67 -6.80
N LEU A 48 -10.95 -14.35 -6.71
CA LEU A 48 -10.88 -13.60 -5.44
C LEU A 48 -12.03 -13.94 -4.48
N ARG A 49 -13.23 -14.26 -4.99
CA ARG A 49 -14.35 -14.75 -4.18
C ARG A 49 -14.04 -16.13 -3.58
N ILE A 50 -13.44 -17.04 -4.34
CA ILE A 50 -12.99 -18.34 -3.83
C ILE A 50 -12.05 -18.14 -2.64
N TYR A 51 -11.14 -17.15 -2.69
CA TYR A 51 -10.29 -16.84 -1.54
C TYR A 51 -11.03 -16.25 -0.34
N GLN A 52 -12.11 -15.50 -0.55
CA GLN A 52 -12.97 -15.04 0.55
C GLN A 52 -13.70 -16.21 1.21
N HIS A 53 -14.28 -17.11 0.41
CA HIS A 53 -14.99 -18.29 0.90
C HIS A 53 -14.05 -19.32 1.55
N TYR A 54 -12.79 -19.40 1.10
CA TYR A 54 -11.79 -20.27 1.73
C TYR A 54 -11.50 -19.84 3.17
N VAL A 55 -11.53 -18.55 3.46
CA VAL A 55 -11.37 -18.03 4.84
C VAL A 55 -12.61 -18.32 5.71
N THR A 56 -13.80 -18.43 5.12
CA THR A 56 -15.04 -18.78 5.83
C THR A 56 -15.27 -20.29 5.97
N GLY A 57 -14.54 -21.11 5.20
CA GLY A 57 -14.60 -22.59 5.28
C GLY A 57 -15.43 -23.26 4.17
N ASP A 58 -15.96 -22.50 3.21
CA ASP A 58 -16.97 -22.96 2.25
C ASP A 58 -16.38 -23.21 0.84
N VAL A 59 -15.22 -23.86 0.73
CA VAL A 59 -14.53 -24.07 -0.57
C VAL A 59 -13.93 -25.47 -0.69
N SER A 60 -14.15 -26.10 -1.85
CA SER A 60 -13.53 -27.37 -2.17
C SER A 60 -12.04 -27.22 -2.51
N LYS A 61 -11.23 -28.26 -2.24
CA LYS A 61 -9.80 -28.26 -2.56
C LYS A 61 -9.53 -28.06 -4.06
N THR A 62 -10.43 -28.51 -4.92
CA THR A 62 -10.31 -28.41 -6.39
C THR A 62 -10.56 -26.98 -6.87
N GLU A 63 -11.55 -26.27 -6.33
CA GLU A 63 -11.79 -24.85 -6.62
C GLU A 63 -10.63 -23.98 -6.15
N LEU A 64 -10.09 -24.27 -4.97
CA LEU A 64 -8.90 -23.58 -4.46
C LEU A 64 -7.68 -23.81 -5.36
N ALA A 65 -7.46 -25.04 -5.83
CA ALA A 65 -6.36 -25.36 -6.74
C ALA A 65 -6.47 -24.60 -8.07
N ARG A 66 -7.69 -24.51 -8.63
CA ARG A 66 -7.96 -23.72 -9.85
C ARG A 66 -7.68 -22.23 -9.63
N ALA A 67 -8.16 -21.66 -8.53
CA ALA A 67 -7.89 -20.26 -8.20
C ALA A 67 -6.38 -19.99 -8.03
N ASN A 68 -5.65 -20.93 -7.40
CA ASN A 68 -4.20 -20.82 -7.22
C ASN A 68 -3.44 -20.87 -8.55
N ALA A 69 -3.84 -21.74 -9.48
CA ALA A 69 -3.25 -21.81 -10.81
C ALA A 69 -3.44 -20.47 -11.55
N GLN A 70 -4.66 -19.94 -11.53
CA GLN A 70 -4.98 -18.66 -12.16
C GLN A 70 -4.17 -17.50 -11.56
N LEU A 71 -4.07 -17.42 -10.23
CA LEU A 71 -3.25 -16.42 -9.56
C LEU A 71 -1.76 -16.57 -9.94
N ALA A 72 -1.26 -17.80 -10.03
CA ALA A 72 0.13 -18.06 -10.41
C ALA A 72 0.43 -17.56 -11.83
N ASP A 73 -0.48 -17.76 -12.78
CA ASP A 73 -0.30 -17.30 -14.16
C ASP A 73 -0.28 -15.78 -14.25
N VAL A 74 -1.19 -15.08 -13.55
CA VAL A 74 -1.18 -13.61 -13.45
C VAL A 74 0.12 -13.09 -12.82
N LEU A 75 0.62 -13.77 -11.79
CA LEU A 75 1.89 -13.40 -11.15
C LEU A 75 3.10 -13.64 -12.05
N ARG A 76 3.13 -14.73 -12.82
CA ARG A 76 4.18 -14.97 -13.82
C ARG A 76 4.17 -13.92 -14.92
N ALA A 77 2.99 -13.63 -15.49
CA ALA A 77 2.82 -12.66 -16.57
C ALA A 77 3.27 -11.24 -16.17
N THR A 78 3.12 -10.89 -14.89
CA THR A 78 3.43 -9.55 -14.37
C THR A 78 4.87 -9.41 -13.87
N GLY A 79 5.66 -10.50 -13.91
CA GLY A 79 7.05 -10.53 -13.46
C GLY A 79 7.24 -10.76 -11.96
N LEU A 80 6.21 -11.28 -11.30
CA LEU A 80 6.18 -11.69 -9.88
C LEU A 80 6.25 -13.20 -9.74
N GLY A 81 6.92 -13.89 -10.66
CA GLY A 81 6.97 -15.35 -10.75
C GLY A 81 7.44 -16.05 -9.47
N ILE A 82 8.27 -15.41 -8.63
CA ILE A 82 8.67 -15.98 -7.34
C ILE A 82 7.49 -16.15 -6.37
N PHE A 83 6.47 -15.29 -6.45
CA PHE A 83 5.24 -15.40 -5.68
C PHE A 83 4.26 -16.41 -6.30
N ALA A 84 4.45 -16.78 -7.57
CA ALA A 84 3.62 -17.76 -8.27
C ALA A 84 3.91 -19.22 -7.87
N VAL A 85 5.08 -19.48 -7.28
CA VAL A 85 5.49 -20.82 -6.81
C VAL A 85 4.93 -21.12 -5.41
N LEU A 86 4.44 -20.11 -4.68
CA LEU A 86 3.99 -20.27 -3.29
C LEU A 86 2.61 -20.97 -3.23
N PRO A 87 2.48 -22.15 -2.60
CA PRO A 87 1.21 -22.91 -2.53
C PRO A 87 0.23 -22.40 -1.44
N PHE A 88 0.24 -21.11 -1.11
CA PHE A 88 -0.59 -20.53 -0.03
C PHE A 88 -1.18 -19.16 -0.40
N ALA A 89 -1.98 -19.11 -1.47
CA ALA A 89 -2.60 -17.86 -1.93
C ALA A 89 -3.36 -17.03 -0.87
N PRO A 90 -4.06 -17.61 0.14
CA PRO A 90 -4.66 -16.84 1.24
C PRO A 90 -3.64 -15.95 1.98
N ILE A 91 -2.37 -16.38 2.03
CA ILE A 91 -1.25 -15.63 2.63
C ILE A 91 -0.55 -14.78 1.56
N THR A 92 -0.44 -15.26 0.32
CA THR A 92 0.24 -14.54 -0.77
C THR A 92 -0.47 -13.23 -1.13
N ILE A 93 -1.81 -13.23 -1.21
CA ILE A 93 -2.61 -12.04 -1.52
C ILE A 93 -2.31 -10.88 -0.55
N PRO A 94 -2.43 -11.03 0.79
CA PRO A 94 -2.15 -9.93 1.71
C PRO A 94 -0.68 -9.47 1.66
N ILE A 95 0.27 -10.34 1.33
CA ILE A 95 1.68 -9.96 1.12
C ILE A 95 1.81 -9.04 -0.11
N ILE A 96 1.27 -9.45 -1.25
CA ILE A 96 1.30 -8.66 -2.49
C ILE A 96 0.61 -7.31 -2.28
N VAL A 97 -0.54 -7.30 -1.61
CA VAL A 97 -1.29 -6.07 -1.30
C VAL A 97 -0.48 -5.14 -0.41
N LYS A 98 0.18 -5.67 0.62
CA LYS A 98 1.07 -4.86 1.48
C LYS A 98 2.26 -4.33 0.69
N LEU A 99 2.83 -5.13 -0.21
CA LEU A 99 3.98 -4.74 -1.04
C LEU A 99 3.59 -3.63 -2.02
N GLY A 100 2.46 -3.77 -2.71
CA GLY A 100 1.89 -2.74 -3.58
C GLY A 100 1.65 -1.44 -2.81
N ARG A 101 1.00 -1.50 -1.64
CA ARG A 101 0.75 -0.32 -0.79
C ARG A 101 2.05 0.37 -0.35
N LYS A 102 3.09 -0.38 0.03
CA LYS A 102 4.42 0.18 0.35
C LYS A 102 5.04 0.90 -0.84
N LEU A 103 4.71 0.47 -2.05
CA LEU A 103 5.20 1.06 -3.30
C LEU A 103 4.29 2.15 -3.88
N GLY A 104 3.14 2.43 -3.23
CA GLY A 104 2.15 3.42 -3.67
C GLY A 104 1.14 2.90 -4.70
N ILE A 105 1.08 1.58 -4.92
CA ILE A 105 0.28 0.95 -5.97
C ILE A 105 -0.86 0.14 -5.31
N GLU A 106 -2.10 0.53 -5.57
CA GLU A 106 -3.27 -0.27 -5.18
C GLU A 106 -3.54 -1.34 -6.25
N VAL A 107 -3.28 -2.59 -5.86
CA VAL A 107 -3.26 -3.74 -6.77
C VAL A 107 -4.59 -4.50 -6.79
N LEU A 108 -5.30 -4.54 -5.66
CA LEU A 108 -6.60 -5.21 -5.55
C LEU A 108 -7.74 -4.32 -6.08
N PRO A 109 -8.80 -4.92 -6.66
CA PRO A 109 -10.00 -4.18 -7.01
C PRO A 109 -10.73 -3.67 -5.76
N SER A 110 -11.36 -2.50 -5.89
CA SER A 110 -12.08 -1.80 -4.80
C SER A 110 -13.07 -2.66 -4.00
N ALA A 111 -13.64 -3.71 -4.60
CA ALA A 111 -14.60 -4.63 -3.97
C ALA A 111 -13.96 -5.56 -2.92
N PHE A 112 -12.64 -5.76 -3.00
CA PHE A 112 -11.89 -6.66 -2.12
C PHE A 112 -10.97 -5.90 -1.16
N THR A 113 -11.03 -4.56 -1.15
CA THR A 113 -10.20 -3.74 -0.27
C THR A 113 -10.80 -3.70 1.14
N PRO A 114 -10.17 -4.32 2.17
CA PRO A 114 -10.59 -4.12 3.56
C PRO A 114 -10.28 -2.67 3.97
N GLN A 115 -11.30 -1.80 3.95
CA GLN A 115 -11.44 -0.53 4.68
C GLN A 115 -10.24 0.46 4.70
N GLY A 116 -9.28 0.36 3.77
CA GLY A 116 -8.16 1.31 3.63
C GLY A 116 -8.61 2.76 3.34
N LYS A 117 -9.82 2.90 2.76
CA LYS A 117 -10.46 4.18 2.43
C LYS A 117 -10.72 5.07 3.66
N ARG A 118 -10.91 4.49 4.86
CA ARG A 118 -11.15 5.28 6.08
C ARG A 118 -9.93 6.09 6.53
N ARG A 119 -8.69 5.64 6.26
CA ARG A 119 -7.47 6.36 6.73
C ARG A 119 -7.12 7.56 5.84
N ALA A 120 -7.16 7.42 4.53
CA ALA A 120 -6.89 8.53 3.60
C ALA A 120 -7.97 9.61 3.69
N ALA A 121 -9.25 9.22 3.75
CA ALA A 121 -10.36 10.15 3.93
C ALA A 121 -10.31 10.85 5.31
N ARG A 122 -9.89 10.13 6.37
CA ARG A 122 -9.69 10.72 7.71
C ARG A 122 -8.52 11.70 7.73
N ILE A 123 -7.38 11.39 7.11
CA ILE A 123 -6.24 12.31 7.00
C ILE A 123 -6.62 13.58 6.24
N HIS A 124 -7.37 13.44 5.15
CA HIS A 124 -7.87 14.59 4.37
C HIS A 124 -8.87 15.43 5.19
N ARG A 125 -9.75 14.79 5.97
CA ARG A 125 -10.71 15.47 6.86
C ARG A 125 -10.00 16.21 8.01
N LEU A 126 -8.97 15.60 8.60
CA LEU A 126 -8.16 16.18 9.67
C LEU A 126 -7.31 17.37 9.19
N ARG A 127 -6.77 17.32 7.97
CA ARG A 127 -6.07 18.46 7.34
C ARG A 127 -7.02 19.64 7.08
N ARG A 128 -8.24 19.35 6.64
CA ARG A 128 -9.26 20.38 6.39
C ARG A 128 -9.74 21.03 7.69
N SER A 129 -9.89 20.27 8.78
CA SER A 129 -10.24 20.82 10.09
C SER A 129 -9.09 21.58 10.77
N ALA A 130 -7.83 21.18 10.57
CA ALA A 130 -6.67 21.91 11.09
C ALA A 130 -6.43 23.24 10.36
N SER A 131 -6.79 23.32 9.07
CA SER A 131 -6.74 24.54 8.25
C SER A 131 -7.90 25.52 8.53
N ALA A 132 -8.93 25.09 9.27
CA ALA A 132 -10.13 25.87 9.53
C ALA A 132 -10.14 26.54 10.92
N ARG A 133 -8.97 26.76 11.54
CA ARG A 133 -8.90 27.65 12.72
C ARG A 133 -9.03 29.10 12.23
N PRO A 134 -10.09 29.83 12.60
CA PRO A 134 -10.16 31.26 12.32
C PRO A 134 -9.03 31.97 13.09
N PRO A 135 -8.37 32.98 12.49
CA PRO A 135 -7.45 33.86 13.21
C PRO A 135 -8.27 34.81 14.08
N SER A 136 -8.84 34.31 15.16
CA SER A 136 -9.59 35.12 16.13
C SER A 136 -9.00 34.99 17.52
N LEU A 137 -7.68 35.14 17.66
CA LEU A 137 -7.02 35.36 18.95
C LEU A 137 -5.76 36.22 18.76
N ILE A 138 -5.95 37.45 18.26
CA ILE A 138 -5.10 38.59 18.60
C ILE A 138 -6.05 39.69 19.06
N GLY A 139 -6.68 39.46 20.21
CA GLY A 139 -7.29 40.53 20.97
C GLY A 139 -6.16 41.32 21.62
N HIS A 140 -5.77 42.43 20.99
CA HIS A 140 -5.00 43.46 21.66
C HIS A 140 -5.85 43.94 22.85
N LYS A 141 -5.47 43.56 24.07
CA LYS A 141 -5.89 44.28 25.27
C LYS A 141 -5.31 45.68 25.16
N ASN A 142 -6.16 46.68 25.00
CA ASN A 142 -5.82 48.07 25.32
C ASN A 142 -6.32 48.31 26.76
N PRO A 143 -5.43 48.51 27.75
CA PRO A 143 -5.83 49.02 29.05
C PRO A 143 -5.83 50.56 29.02
N ALA A 144 -6.70 51.15 29.84
CA ALA A 144 -6.79 52.57 30.19
C ALA A 144 -7.53 53.49 29.20
N ALA A 145 -8.77 53.84 29.57
CA ALA A 145 -9.21 55.24 29.72
C ALA A 145 -10.71 55.30 30.07
N THR A 146 -11.03 55.09 31.34
CA THR A 146 -12.19 55.72 31.97
C THR A 146 -11.88 55.79 33.47
N ALA A 147 -11.21 56.88 33.84
CA ALA A 147 -11.30 57.40 35.20
C ALA A 147 -12.54 58.29 35.24
N GLU A 148 -13.37 58.04 36.23
CA GLU A 148 -14.51 58.86 36.61
C GLU A 148 -14.05 60.25 37.08
N ASP A 149 -14.94 61.22 36.91
CA ASP A 149 -15.20 62.37 37.77
C ASP A 149 -14.02 63.23 38.27
N GLU A 150 -13.97 64.47 37.77
CA GLU A 150 -13.85 65.64 38.66
C GLU A 150 -14.55 66.87 38.05
N GLN A 151 -15.56 67.34 38.81
CA GLN A 151 -16.25 68.65 38.82
C GLN A 151 -17.42 68.90 37.85
#